data_AF-A0A7C3QWD4-F1
#
_entry.id   AF-A0A7C3QWD4-F1
#
_cell.length_a   1.000
_cell.length_b   1.000
_cell.length_c   1.000
_cell.angle_alpha   90.00
_cell.angle_beta   90.00
_cell.angle_gamma   90.00
#
_symmetry.space_group_name_H-M   'P 1'
#
loop_
_entity.id
_entity.type
_entity.pdbx_description
1 polymer ?
#
loop_
_entity_poly.entity_id
_entity_poly.type
_entity_poly.pdbx_seq_one_letter_code
_entity_poly.pdbx_strand_id
1 'polypeptide(L)'
;MNVMSVSQVTQYIKTLLDGDELLADLWVEGEVSNFSRASSGHCYFTLKDAESELRCVMWRHQVGRLLRLPVQGDWVEAHGYISVYERGGAYQLYTDLLEFGGVGARWREFQRLKERLEAEGLFDAARKRPLPKWPRRIGVVTSPTGAAFQDILNVLRARYPLVEVVLSPSLVQGEEAPEALVEAIG
;
A
#
# COMPACT_ATOMS: atom_id res chain seq x y z
N MET A 1 -2.40 -46.22 -2.16
CA MET A 1 -1.87 -45.00 -2.81
C MET A 1 -3.03 -44.39 -3.58
N ASN A 2 -3.42 -43.16 -3.26
CA ASN A 2 -4.61 -42.55 -3.87
C ASN A 2 -4.16 -41.79 -5.13
N VAL A 3 -4.56 -42.27 -6.31
CA VAL A 3 -4.23 -41.64 -7.59
C VAL A 3 -5.39 -40.75 -7.99
N MET A 4 -5.14 -39.45 -8.13
CA MET A 4 -6.13 -38.46 -8.56
C MET A 4 -5.84 -38.02 -10.00
N SER A 5 -6.90 -37.81 -10.79
CA SER A 5 -6.79 -37.17 -12.09
C SER A 5 -6.52 -35.67 -11.92
N VAL A 6 -6.03 -35.02 -13.00
CA VAL A 6 -5.82 -33.57 -13.03
C VAL A 6 -7.10 -32.82 -12.64
N SER A 7 -8.24 -33.21 -13.21
CA SER A 7 -9.54 -32.60 -12.88
C SER A 7 -9.93 -32.77 -11.42
N GLN A 8 -9.62 -33.93 -10.80
CA GLN A 8 -9.90 -34.15 -9.39
C GLN A 8 -9.06 -33.24 -8.48
N VAL A 9 -7.78 -33.01 -8.82
CA VAL A 9 -6.93 -32.07 -8.07
C VAL A 9 -7.44 -30.64 -8.21
N THR A 10 -7.75 -30.20 -9.43
CA THR A 10 -8.27 -28.84 -9.67
C THR A 10 -9.60 -28.62 -8.96
N GLN A 11 -10.52 -29.58 -9.03
CA GLN A 11 -11.81 -29.51 -8.33
C GLN A 11 -11.61 -29.42 -6.82
N TYR A 12 -10.67 -30.21 -6.27
CA TYR A 12 -10.39 -30.20 -4.85
C TYR A 12 -9.87 -28.84 -4.37
N ILE A 13 -8.90 -28.24 -5.10
CA ILE A 13 -8.40 -26.90 -4.80
C ILE A 13 -9.52 -25.87 -4.90
N LYS A 14 -10.34 -25.94 -5.94
CA LYS A 14 -11.50 -25.05 -6.09
C LYS A 14 -12.44 -25.13 -4.90
N THR A 15 -12.78 -26.33 -4.44
CA THR A 15 -13.65 -26.51 -3.26
C THR A 15 -13.03 -25.96 -1.99
N LEU A 16 -11.71 -26.04 -1.81
CA LEU A 16 -11.03 -25.43 -0.67
C LEU A 16 -11.10 -23.89 -0.71
N LEU A 17 -10.82 -23.29 -1.87
CA LEU A 17 -10.86 -21.83 -2.00
C LEU A 17 -12.29 -21.28 -1.91
N ASP A 18 -13.26 -21.94 -2.56
CA ASP A 18 -14.68 -21.53 -2.54
C ASP A 18 -15.30 -21.67 -1.14
N GLY A 19 -14.75 -22.54 -0.28
CA GLY A 19 -15.23 -22.79 1.08
C GLY A 19 -14.58 -21.94 2.16
N ASP A 20 -13.57 -21.12 1.81
CA ASP A 20 -12.88 -20.25 2.75
C ASP A 20 -13.60 -18.91 2.86
N GLU A 21 -14.02 -18.53 4.08
CA GLU A 21 -14.81 -17.32 4.32
C GLU A 21 -14.08 -16.03 3.96
N LEU A 22 -12.76 -15.98 4.15
CA LEU A 22 -11.96 -14.80 3.79
C LEU A 22 -11.86 -14.68 2.27
N LEU A 23 -11.68 -15.80 1.56
CA LEU A 23 -11.55 -15.79 0.11
C LEU A 23 -12.89 -15.63 -0.62
N ALA A 24 -14.00 -15.89 0.05
CA ALA A 24 -15.34 -15.70 -0.49
C ALA A 24 -15.78 -14.22 -0.55
N ASP A 25 -15.17 -13.33 0.24
CA ASP A 25 -15.51 -11.91 0.33
C ASP A 25 -14.29 -11.09 0.78
N LEU A 26 -13.53 -10.55 -0.19
CA LEU A 26 -12.32 -9.78 0.09
C LEU A 26 -12.11 -8.58 -0.83
N TRP A 27 -11.33 -7.63 -0.31
CA TRP A 27 -10.76 -6.53 -1.05
C TRP A 27 -9.28 -6.79 -1.34
N VAL A 28 -8.86 -6.51 -2.57
CA VAL A 28 -7.46 -6.60 -3.02
C VAL A 28 -7.05 -5.28 -3.65
N GLU A 29 -5.97 -4.67 -3.16
CA GLU A 29 -5.38 -3.49 -3.77
C GLU A 29 -4.25 -3.84 -4.73
N GLY A 30 -4.05 -3.03 -5.77
CA GLY A 30 -2.89 -3.15 -6.64
C GLY A 30 -2.93 -2.27 -7.88
N GLU A 31 -1.82 -2.26 -8.62
CA GLU A 31 -1.72 -1.60 -9.91
C GLU A 31 -2.32 -2.50 -11.01
N VAL A 32 -3.23 -1.94 -11.80
CA VAL A 32 -3.82 -2.58 -12.97
C VAL A 32 -2.77 -2.70 -14.08
N SER A 33 -2.60 -3.92 -14.56
CA SER A 33 -1.82 -4.26 -15.74
C SER A 33 -2.59 -5.22 -16.65
N ASN A 34 -2.15 -5.37 -17.90
CA ASN A 34 -2.72 -6.31 -18.87
C ASN A 34 -4.24 -6.20 -19.05
N PHE A 35 -4.80 -4.99 -18.93
CA PHE A 35 -6.24 -4.77 -19.08
C PHE A 35 -6.70 -5.09 -20.51
N SER A 36 -7.76 -5.87 -20.63
CA SER A 36 -8.43 -6.18 -21.88
C SER A 36 -9.94 -6.31 -21.69
N ARG A 37 -10.70 -5.97 -22.74
CA ARG A 37 -12.15 -6.15 -22.79
C ARG A 37 -12.50 -7.09 -23.93
N ALA A 38 -13.10 -8.22 -23.61
CA ALA A 38 -13.53 -9.20 -24.59
C ALA A 38 -14.77 -8.70 -25.35
N SER A 39 -15.03 -9.29 -26.53
CA SER A 39 -16.24 -9.02 -27.33
C SER A 39 -17.55 -9.34 -26.59
N SER A 40 -17.51 -10.28 -25.63
CA SER A 40 -18.61 -10.57 -24.70
C SER A 40 -18.92 -9.42 -23.75
N GLY A 41 -18.03 -8.43 -23.63
CA GLY A 41 -18.12 -7.31 -22.71
C GLY A 41 -17.56 -7.58 -21.32
N HIS A 42 -16.96 -8.74 -21.07
CA HIS A 42 -16.19 -9.01 -19.84
C HIS A 42 -14.85 -8.29 -19.88
N CYS A 43 -14.37 -7.90 -18.70
CA CYS A 43 -13.06 -7.31 -18.52
C CYS A 43 -12.13 -8.30 -17.83
N TYR A 44 -10.88 -8.33 -18.29
CA TYR A 44 -9.81 -9.13 -17.71
C TYR A 44 -8.63 -8.19 -17.45
N PHE A 45 -8.03 -8.29 -16.28
CA PHE A 45 -6.87 -7.50 -15.91
C PHE A 45 -6.06 -8.23 -14.85
N THR A 46 -4.87 -7.73 -14.55
CA THR A 46 -4.02 -8.23 -13.48
C THR A 46 -3.82 -7.10 -12.47
N LEU A 47 -4.02 -7.38 -11.19
CA LEU A 47 -3.53 -6.54 -10.11
C LEU A 47 -2.13 -7.01 -9.71
N LYS A 48 -1.21 -6.09 -9.56
CA LYS A 48 0.16 -6.37 -9.10
C LYS A 48 0.57 -5.44 -7.98
N ASP A 49 1.43 -5.95 -7.11
CA ASP A 49 2.20 -5.18 -6.13
C ASP A 49 3.70 -5.35 -6.42
N ALA A 50 4.56 -5.13 -5.41
CA ALA A 50 6.01 -5.25 -5.56
C ALA A 50 6.50 -6.71 -5.68
N GLU A 51 5.74 -7.68 -5.20
CA GLU A 51 6.17 -9.08 -5.03
C GLU A 51 5.31 -10.06 -5.84
N SER A 52 4.05 -9.74 -6.09
CA SER A 52 3.04 -10.68 -6.57
C SER A 52 2.09 -10.07 -7.61
N GLU A 53 1.47 -10.96 -8.39
CA GLU A 53 0.40 -10.61 -9.32
C GLU A 53 -0.82 -11.53 -9.16
N LEU A 54 -2.00 -10.97 -9.40
CA LEU A 54 -3.30 -11.65 -9.29
C LEU A 54 -4.15 -11.35 -10.52
N ARG A 55 -4.58 -12.40 -11.22
CA ARG A 55 -5.50 -12.27 -12.37
C ARG A 55 -6.91 -12.00 -11.88
N CYS A 56 -7.56 -11.04 -12.52
CA CYS A 56 -8.89 -10.57 -12.19
C CYS A 56 -9.83 -10.69 -13.39
N VAL A 57 -11.07 -11.09 -13.12
CA VAL A 57 -12.15 -11.20 -14.10
C VAL A 57 -13.33 -10.39 -13.60
N MET A 58 -13.82 -9.46 -14.42
CA MET A 58 -15.03 -8.69 -14.12
C MET A 58 -16.09 -8.97 -15.18
N TRP A 59 -17.22 -9.52 -14.75
CA TRP A 59 -18.31 -9.89 -15.64
C TRP A 59 -19.03 -8.66 -16.20
N ARG A 60 -19.63 -8.80 -17.39
CA ARG A 60 -20.23 -7.68 -18.15
C ARG A 60 -21.24 -6.88 -17.32
N HIS A 61 -22.04 -7.56 -16.49
CA HIS A 61 -23.05 -6.92 -15.66
C HIS A 61 -22.45 -6.01 -14.58
N GLN A 62 -21.28 -6.36 -14.04
CA GLN A 62 -20.54 -5.54 -13.08
C GLN A 62 -19.79 -4.42 -13.80
N VAL A 63 -19.19 -4.71 -14.96
CA VAL A 63 -18.52 -3.69 -15.80
C VAL A 63 -19.48 -2.54 -16.14
N GLY A 64 -20.76 -2.84 -16.39
CA GLY A 64 -21.77 -1.81 -16.66
C GLY A 64 -22.09 -0.86 -15.51
N ARG A 65 -21.67 -1.19 -14.27
CA ARG A 65 -21.82 -0.34 -13.07
C ARG A 65 -20.63 0.60 -12.87
N LEU A 66 -19.54 0.40 -13.60
CA LEU A 66 -18.36 1.26 -13.50
C LEU A 66 -18.62 2.62 -14.13
N LEU A 67 -18.20 3.68 -13.43
CA LEU A 67 -18.18 5.05 -13.98
C LEU A 67 -17.18 5.20 -15.13
N ARG A 68 -16.06 4.46 -15.06
CA ARG A 68 -15.03 4.36 -16.10
C ARG A 68 -14.38 2.98 -16.08
N LEU A 69 -13.86 2.55 -17.23
CA LEU A 69 -13.03 1.35 -17.28
C LEU A 69 -11.63 1.65 -16.70
N PRO A 70 -11.01 0.68 -16.02
CA PRO A 70 -9.63 0.83 -15.60
C PRO A 70 -8.69 0.82 -16.79
N VAL A 71 -7.57 1.51 -16.65
CA VAL A 71 -6.48 1.55 -17.63
C VAL A 71 -5.18 1.07 -17.02
N GLN A 72 -4.21 0.75 -17.86
CA GLN A 72 -2.89 0.33 -17.40
C GLN A 72 -2.25 1.40 -16.50
N GLY A 73 -1.75 0.97 -15.34
CA GLY A 73 -1.13 1.84 -14.33
C GLY A 73 -2.11 2.51 -13.37
N ASP A 74 -3.41 2.27 -13.49
CA ASP A 74 -4.37 2.65 -12.46
C ASP A 74 -4.09 1.85 -11.18
N TRP A 75 -4.17 2.51 -10.03
CA TRP A 75 -4.17 1.83 -8.75
C TRP A 75 -5.60 1.75 -8.25
N VAL A 76 -6.05 0.55 -7.90
CA VAL A 76 -7.45 0.28 -7.59
C VAL A 76 -7.56 -0.66 -6.40
N GLU A 77 -8.73 -0.63 -5.77
CA GLU A 77 -9.18 -1.63 -4.82
C GLU A 77 -10.29 -2.44 -5.48
N ALA A 78 -10.10 -3.75 -5.60
CA ALA A 78 -11.04 -4.67 -6.23
C ALA A 78 -11.68 -5.56 -5.18
N HIS A 79 -13.00 -5.55 -5.14
CA HIS A 79 -13.80 -6.44 -4.30
C HIS A 79 -14.24 -7.68 -5.09
N GLY A 80 -14.36 -8.81 -4.41
CA GLY A 80 -15.01 -9.99 -4.96
C GLY A 80 -14.65 -11.25 -4.20
N TYR A 81 -14.43 -12.33 -4.94
CA TYR A 81 -14.07 -13.64 -4.38
C TYR A 81 -12.96 -14.33 -5.19
N ILE A 82 -12.13 -15.13 -4.52
CA ILE A 82 -11.12 -15.97 -5.17
C ILE A 82 -11.73 -17.32 -5.53
N SER A 83 -11.53 -17.75 -6.77
CA SER A 83 -11.89 -19.10 -7.20
C SER A 83 -10.97 -19.59 -8.32
N VAL A 84 -11.09 -20.85 -8.70
CA VAL A 84 -10.27 -21.47 -9.76
C VAL A 84 -11.01 -21.49 -11.09
N TYR A 85 -10.36 -20.97 -12.13
CA TYR A 85 -10.75 -21.22 -13.51
C TYR A 85 -10.37 -22.65 -13.90
N GLU A 86 -11.32 -23.57 -13.80
CA GLU A 86 -11.11 -25.02 -13.89
C GLU A 86 -10.37 -25.46 -15.16
N ARG A 87 -10.70 -24.89 -16.33
CA ARG A 87 -10.06 -25.29 -17.61
C ARG A 87 -8.57 -24.95 -17.64
N GLY A 88 -8.15 -23.90 -16.92
CA GLY A 88 -6.75 -23.47 -16.85
C GLY A 88 -6.06 -23.83 -15.54
N GLY A 89 -6.78 -24.35 -14.55
CA GLY A 89 -6.24 -24.65 -13.22
C GLY A 89 -5.65 -23.44 -12.49
N ALA A 90 -6.06 -22.22 -12.84
CA ALA A 90 -5.52 -20.98 -12.29
C ALA A 90 -6.51 -20.34 -11.32
N TYR A 91 -6.06 -19.94 -10.14
CA TYR A 91 -6.88 -19.11 -9.25
C TYR A 91 -6.95 -17.68 -9.78
N GLN A 92 -8.09 -17.03 -9.56
CA GLN A 92 -8.41 -15.70 -10.05
C GLN A 92 -9.32 -14.98 -9.05
N LEU A 93 -9.25 -13.66 -9.02
CA LEU A 93 -10.24 -12.81 -8.39
C LEU A 93 -11.41 -12.59 -9.36
N TYR A 94 -12.61 -12.96 -8.95
CA TYR A 94 -13.84 -12.62 -9.66
C TYR A 94 -14.38 -11.32 -9.08
N THR A 95 -14.05 -10.22 -9.75
CA THR A 95 -14.30 -8.87 -9.27
C THR A 95 -15.76 -8.46 -9.52
N ASP A 96 -16.40 -7.89 -8.50
CA ASP A 96 -17.76 -7.34 -8.59
C ASP A 96 -17.84 -5.83 -8.31
N LEU A 97 -16.97 -5.29 -7.47
CA LEU A 97 -16.75 -3.84 -7.30
C LEU A 97 -15.30 -3.48 -7.61
N LEU A 98 -15.13 -2.30 -8.17
CA LEU A 98 -13.82 -1.72 -8.44
C LEU A 98 -13.84 -0.26 -8.01
N GLU A 99 -13.04 0.06 -7.02
CA GLU A 99 -12.88 1.41 -6.53
C GLU A 99 -11.56 2.01 -7.02
N PHE A 100 -11.66 3.18 -7.63
CA PHE A 100 -10.51 3.94 -8.08
C PHE A 100 -10.01 4.80 -6.92
N GLY A 101 -9.01 4.28 -6.19
CA GLY A 101 -8.49 4.93 -4.99
C GLY A 101 -7.58 6.13 -5.27
N GLY A 102 -7.93 7.30 -4.70
CA GLY A 102 -7.04 8.48 -4.59
C GLY A 102 -5.80 8.25 -3.71
N VAL A 103 -5.76 7.15 -2.94
CA VAL A 103 -4.59 6.70 -2.18
C VAL A 103 -3.48 6.20 -3.10
N GLY A 104 -3.81 5.59 -4.24
CA GLY A 104 -2.81 5.16 -5.21
C GLY A 104 -2.15 6.30 -5.99
N ALA A 105 -2.80 7.47 -6.11
CA ALA A 105 -2.14 8.68 -6.59
C ALA A 105 -1.10 9.18 -5.57
N ARG A 106 -1.49 9.28 -4.29
CA ARG A 106 -0.58 9.66 -3.21
C ARG A 106 0.56 8.66 -3.01
N TRP A 107 0.29 7.37 -3.14
CA TRP A 107 1.30 6.32 -3.06
C TRP A 107 2.27 6.37 -4.25
N ARG A 108 1.77 6.55 -5.47
CA ARG A 108 2.65 6.75 -6.64
C ARG A 108 3.48 8.03 -6.54
N GLU A 109 2.89 9.13 -6.07
CA GLU A 109 3.63 10.37 -5.80
C GLU A 109 4.69 10.16 -4.72
N PHE A 110 4.36 9.43 -3.66
CA PHE A 110 5.28 9.06 -2.61
C PHE A 110 6.44 8.19 -3.14
N GLN A 111 6.16 7.14 -3.91
CA GLN A 111 7.19 6.28 -4.49
C GLN A 111 8.07 7.05 -5.48
N ARG A 112 7.50 7.86 -6.37
CA ARG A 112 8.27 8.72 -7.29
C ARG A 112 9.16 9.70 -6.54
N LEU A 113 8.65 10.32 -5.48
CA LEU A 113 9.42 11.23 -4.65
C LEU A 113 10.55 10.47 -3.95
N LYS A 114 10.27 9.30 -3.37
CA LYS A 114 11.25 8.45 -2.70
C LYS A 114 12.37 8.04 -3.66
N GLU A 115 12.04 7.49 -4.83
CA GLU A 115 13.02 7.10 -5.85
C GLU A 115 13.90 8.27 -6.30
N ARG A 116 13.29 9.46 -6.49
CA ARG A 116 14.04 10.68 -6.82
C ARG A 116 15.02 11.05 -5.71
N LEU A 117 14.56 11.12 -4.46
CA LEU A 117 15.39 11.46 -3.30
C LEU A 117 16.48 10.40 -3.04
N GLU A 118 16.22 9.12 -3.34
CA GLU A 118 17.20 8.03 -3.33
C GLU A 118 18.26 8.22 -4.42
N ALA A 119 17.86 8.55 -5.65
CA ALA A 119 18.77 8.84 -6.75
C ALA A 119 19.64 10.09 -6.51
N GLU A 120 19.11 11.08 -5.78
CA GLU A 120 19.86 12.24 -5.29
C GLU A 120 20.84 11.88 -4.14
N GLY A 121 20.85 10.63 -3.67
CA GLY A 121 21.73 10.14 -2.62
C GLY A 121 21.35 10.64 -1.21
N LEU A 122 20.15 11.22 -1.04
CA LEU A 122 19.76 11.84 0.24
C LEU A 122 19.61 10.80 1.36
N PHE A 123 19.38 9.53 1.01
CA PHE A 123 19.27 8.43 1.96
C PHE A 123 20.56 7.61 2.12
N ASP A 124 21.64 7.97 1.42
CA ASP A 124 22.89 7.22 1.44
C ASP A 124 23.41 7.00 2.86
N ALA A 125 23.74 5.75 3.19
CA ALA A 125 24.28 5.38 4.49
C ALA A 125 25.57 6.16 4.81
N ALA A 126 26.36 6.50 3.79
CA ALA A 126 27.57 7.31 3.92
C ALA A 126 27.30 8.75 4.41
N ARG A 127 26.09 9.29 4.19
CA ARG A 127 25.68 10.63 4.68
C ARG A 127 25.15 10.58 6.11
N LYS A 128 24.79 9.40 6.63
CA LYS A 128 24.26 9.25 7.99
C LYS A 128 25.36 9.42 9.02
N ARG A 129 25.11 10.28 10.01
CA ARG A 129 26.01 10.48 11.16
C ARG A 129 25.72 9.42 12.22
N PRO A 130 26.73 8.82 12.85
CA PRO A 130 26.51 7.87 13.94
C PRO A 130 25.82 8.59 15.11
N LEU A 131 24.76 7.97 15.63
CA LEU A 131 24.05 8.52 16.78
C LEU A 131 24.91 8.36 18.05
N PRO A 132 24.94 9.38 18.93
CA PRO A 132 25.61 9.25 20.21
C PRO A 132 24.91 8.19 21.07
N LYS A 133 25.68 7.32 21.72
CA LYS A 133 25.13 6.29 22.64
C LYS A 133 24.33 6.90 23.80
N TRP A 134 24.75 8.08 24.27
CA TRP A 134 24.15 8.79 25.41
C TRP A 134 23.98 10.26 25.04
N PRO A 135 22.92 10.63 24.31
CA PRO A 135 22.68 12.01 23.91
C PRO A 135 22.48 12.88 25.15
N ARG A 136 23.26 13.96 25.29
CA ARG A 136 23.07 14.93 26.38
C ARG A 136 21.94 15.91 26.10
N ARG A 137 21.65 16.14 24.81
CA ARG A 137 20.64 17.05 24.32
C ARG A 137 19.92 16.45 23.13
N ILE A 138 18.61 16.60 23.07
CA ILE A 138 17.74 16.21 21.96
C ILE A 138 16.98 17.46 21.49
N GLY A 139 17.16 17.82 20.23
CA GLY A 139 16.33 18.82 19.57
C GLY A 139 15.05 18.18 19.05
N VAL A 140 13.91 18.81 19.29
CA VAL A 140 12.59 18.36 18.82
C VAL A 140 11.99 19.46 17.97
N VAL A 141 11.80 19.19 16.67
CA VAL A 141 11.10 20.08 15.75
C VAL A 141 9.64 19.64 15.68
N THR A 142 8.72 20.42 16.24
CA THR A 142 7.29 20.11 16.23
C THR A 142 6.44 21.33 16.58
N SER A 143 5.11 21.22 16.47
CA SER A 143 4.21 22.29 16.89
C SER A 143 4.24 22.43 18.42
N PRO A 144 4.35 23.65 18.97
CA PRO A 144 4.44 23.87 20.42
C PRO A 144 3.15 23.50 21.18
N THR A 145 2.01 23.45 20.49
CA THR A 145 0.69 23.12 21.04
C THR A 145 0.27 21.66 20.83
N GLY A 146 1.09 20.85 20.14
CA GLY A 146 0.74 19.48 19.78
C GLY A 146 0.96 18.50 20.92
N ALA A 147 0.06 17.51 21.06
CA ALA A 147 0.18 16.40 22.02
C ALA A 147 1.52 15.64 21.88
N ALA A 148 2.07 15.59 20.66
CA ALA A 148 3.32 14.89 20.36
C ALA A 148 4.52 15.37 21.19
N PHE A 149 4.65 16.67 21.45
CA PHE A 149 5.77 17.16 22.27
C PHE A 149 5.64 16.67 23.72
N GLN A 150 4.42 16.70 24.25
CA GLN A 150 4.15 16.24 25.61
C GLN A 150 4.40 14.73 25.74
N ASP A 151 4.05 13.94 24.72
CA ASP A 151 4.34 12.51 24.68
C ASP A 151 5.83 12.22 24.68
N ILE A 152 6.62 12.96 23.89
CA ILE A 152 8.09 12.86 23.89
C ILE A 152 8.64 13.17 25.29
N LEU A 153 8.18 14.24 25.92
CA LEU A 153 8.61 14.61 27.28
C LEU A 153 8.24 13.54 28.30
N ASN A 154 7.03 12.98 28.23
CA ASN A 154 6.57 11.93 29.15
C ASN A 154 7.44 10.67 29.01
N VAL A 155 7.73 10.24 27.78
CA VAL A 155 8.58 9.07 27.50
C VAL A 155 10.01 9.32 27.97
N LEU A 156 10.59 10.49 27.68
CA LEU A 156 11.96 10.81 28.07
C LEU A 156 12.11 10.96 29.59
N ARG A 157 11.13 11.55 30.28
CA ARG A 157 11.13 11.61 31.75
C ARG A 157 11.11 10.23 32.39
N ALA A 158 10.37 9.29 31.81
CA ALA A 158 10.28 7.93 32.32
C ALA A 158 11.54 7.09 32.03
N ARG A 159 12.13 7.24 30.83
CA ARG A 159 13.21 6.36 30.35
C ARG A 159 14.61 6.95 30.42
N TYR A 160 14.74 8.26 30.30
CA TYR A 160 16.05 8.93 30.25
C TYR A 160 15.98 10.40 30.73
N PRO A 161 15.66 10.65 32.01
CA PRO A 161 15.37 11.98 32.53
C PRO A 161 16.58 12.94 32.57
N LEU A 162 17.79 12.44 32.31
CA LEU A 162 19.03 13.22 32.31
C LEU A 162 19.24 14.02 31.01
N VAL A 163 18.44 13.76 29.97
CA VAL A 163 18.59 14.43 28.68
C VAL A 163 17.94 15.80 28.68
N GLU A 164 18.63 16.80 28.14
CA GLU A 164 18.06 18.11 27.87
C GLU A 164 17.22 18.05 26.59
N VAL A 165 15.96 18.47 26.66
CA VAL A 165 15.08 18.54 25.48
C VAL A 165 14.92 19.99 25.06
N VAL A 166 15.26 20.31 23.82
CA VAL A 166 15.10 21.65 23.24
C VAL A 166 14.00 21.59 22.20
N LEU A 167 12.94 22.38 22.38
CA LEU A 167 11.88 22.52 21.39
C LEU A 167 12.27 23.61 20.37
N SER A 168 12.23 23.26 19.09
CA SER A 168 12.26 24.19 17.96
C SER A 168 10.86 24.21 17.34
N PRO A 169 10.04 25.23 17.62
CA PRO A 169 8.65 25.27 17.15
C PRO A 169 8.58 25.33 15.61
N SER A 170 7.80 24.46 14.99
CA SER A 170 7.57 24.48 13.55
C SER A 170 6.18 23.97 13.18
N LEU A 171 5.68 24.43 12.03
CA LEU A 171 4.61 23.75 11.32
C LEU A 171 5.14 22.41 10.80
N VAL A 172 4.38 21.33 10.98
CA VAL A 172 4.75 19.96 10.57
C VAL A 172 3.85 19.42 9.45
N GLN A 173 2.80 20.17 9.11
CA GLN A 173 1.80 19.84 8.09
C GLN A 173 1.29 21.14 7.45
N GLY A 174 0.77 21.04 6.22
CA GLY A 174 0.33 22.19 5.42
C GLY A 174 1.40 22.67 4.43
N GLU A 175 1.00 23.56 3.52
CA GLU A 175 1.86 24.05 2.43
C GLU A 175 3.08 24.84 2.93
N GLU A 176 2.96 25.51 4.08
CA GLU A 176 4.02 26.31 4.71
C GLU A 176 5.01 25.46 5.52
N ALA A 177 4.72 24.17 5.73
CA ALA A 177 5.54 23.31 6.58
C ALA A 177 6.98 23.09 6.08
N PRO A 178 7.26 22.91 4.77
CA PRO A 178 8.62 22.66 4.31
C PRO A 178 9.61 23.76 4.67
N GLU A 179 9.26 25.03 4.44
CA GLU A 179 10.13 26.18 4.76
C GLU A 179 10.33 26.32 6.27
N ALA A 180 9.23 26.19 7.04
CA ALA A 180 9.29 26.22 8.50
C ALA A 180 10.18 25.11 9.09
N LEU A 181 10.10 23.90 8.55
CA LEU A 181 10.92 22.76 8.98
C LEU A 181 12.40 22.98 8.70
N VAL A 182 12.74 23.56 7.53
CA VAL A 182 14.14 23.88 7.18
C VAL A 182 14.70 24.92 8.15
N GLU A 183 13.96 25.98 8.44
CA GLU A 183 14.37 27.01 9.40
C GLU A 183 14.54 26.43 10.82
N ALA A 184 13.64 25.54 11.24
CA ALA A 184 13.66 24.96 12.57
C ALA A 184 14.79 23.93 12.78
N ILE A 185 15.28 23.29 11.73
CA ILE A 185 16.41 22.33 11.78
C ILE A 185 17.76 23.06 11.85
N GLY A 186 17.86 24.24 11.24
CA GLY A 186 19.08 25.08 11.21
C GLY A 186 20.00 24.77 10.03
#